data_AF-A0A497IGD4-F1
#
_entry.id   AF-A0A497IGD4-F1
#
_cell.length_a   1.000
_cell.length_b   1.000
_cell.length_c   1.000
_cell.angle_alpha   90.00
_cell.angle_beta   90.00
_cell.angle_gamma   90.00
#
_symmetry.space_group_name_H-M   'P 1'
#
loop_
_entity.id
_entity.type
_entity.pdbx_description
1 polymer ?
#
loop_
_entity_poly.entity_id
_entity_poly.type
_entity_poly.pdbx_seq_one_letter_code
_entity_poly.pdbx_strand_id
1 'polypeptide(L)'
;MRKEMYGLVSQMRRSAIYIPSNIAEGFRRYHNKEYKHFLYIALGSCAELETQITIANELQYIPQDKESMLLERLDHICRMITNLIKKL
;
A
#
# COMPACT_ATOMS: atom_id res chain seq x y z
N MET A 1 -3.31 24.96 -1.07
CA MET A 1 -4.05 24.35 -2.20
C MET A 1 -3.17 23.57 -3.18
N ARG A 2 -2.53 24.13 -4.23
CA ARG A 2 -1.73 23.27 -5.17
C ARG A 2 -0.59 22.47 -4.53
N LYS A 3 0.12 23.04 -3.54
CA LYS A 3 1.23 22.36 -2.83
C LYS A 3 0.80 21.10 -2.08
N GLU A 4 -0.41 21.08 -1.50
CA GLU A 4 -0.91 19.95 -0.71
C GLU A 4 -1.29 18.77 -1.61
N MET A 5 -1.87 19.05 -2.78
CA MET A 5 -2.13 18.04 -3.81
C MET A 5 -0.82 17.39 -4.30
N TYR A 6 0.24 18.17 -4.55
CA TYR A 6 1.55 17.61 -4.92
C TYR A 6 2.18 16.77 -3.79
N GLY A 7 1.97 17.18 -2.53
CA GLY A 7 2.41 16.43 -1.35
C GLY A 7 1.73 15.06 -1.25
N LEU A 8 0.40 15.05 -1.31
CA LEU A 8 -0.41 13.82 -1.21
C LEU A 8 -0.10 12.87 -2.37
N VAL A 9 -0.09 13.35 -3.61
CA VAL A 9 0.22 12.53 -4.79
C VAL A 9 1.62 11.91 -4.68
N SER A 10 2.61 12.66 -4.18
CA SER A 10 3.96 12.14 -3.96
C SER A 10 4.02 11.07 -2.87
N GLN A 11 3.27 11.23 -1.78
CA GLN A 11 3.17 10.21 -0.73
C GLN A 11 2.48 8.94 -1.26
N MET A 12 1.34 9.07 -1.95
CA MET A 12 0.61 7.95 -2.55
C MET A 12 1.46 7.13 -3.52
N ARG A 13 2.21 7.81 -4.39
CA ARG A 13 3.13 7.13 -5.31
C ARG A 13 4.21 6.35 -4.57
N ARG A 14 4.76 6.92 -3.49
CA ARG A 14 5.77 6.24 -2.68
C ARG A 14 5.21 5.04 -1.95
N SER A 15 4.09 5.17 -1.24
CA SER A 15 3.46 4.05 -0.54
C SER A 15 3.09 2.93 -1.54
N ALA A 16 2.52 3.27 -2.70
CA ALA A 16 2.21 2.29 -3.76
C ALA A 16 3.45 1.56 -4.33
N ILE A 17 4.57 2.26 -4.51
CA ILE A 17 5.84 1.66 -5.00
C ILE A 17 6.49 0.80 -3.91
N TYR A 18 6.36 1.19 -2.64
CA TYR A 18 6.99 0.49 -1.51
C TYR A 18 6.37 -0.87 -1.22
N ILE A 19 5.08 -1.08 -1.51
CA ILE A 19 4.42 -2.39 -1.37
C ILE A 19 5.18 -3.48 -2.15
N PRO A 20 5.29 -3.42 -3.51
CA PRO A 20 6.02 -4.44 -4.26
C PRO A 20 7.53 -4.41 -4.01
N SER A 21 8.12 -3.24 -3.69
CA SER A 21 9.56 -3.14 -3.39
C SER A 21 9.94 -3.93 -2.14
N ASN A 22 9.16 -3.82 -1.06
CA ASN A 22 9.40 -4.58 0.17
C ASN A 22 9.14 -6.08 -0.03
N ILE A 23 8.13 -6.47 -0.80
CA ILE A 23 7.89 -7.88 -1.14
C ILE A 23 9.12 -8.46 -1.86
N ALA A 24 9.65 -7.75 -2.86
CA ALA A 24 10.81 -8.19 -3.63
C ALA A 24 12.09 -8.22 -2.79
N GLU A 25 12.32 -7.20 -1.95
CA GLU A 25 13.48 -7.15 -1.08
C GLU A 25 13.47 -8.28 -0.05
N GLY A 26 12.34 -8.50 0.61
CA GLY A 26 12.19 -9.58 1.58
C GLY A 26 12.42 -10.97 0.97
N PHE A 27 11.95 -11.19 -0.26
CA PHE A 27 12.18 -12.44 -0.98
C PHE A 27 13.67 -12.73 -1.20
N ARG A 28 14.48 -11.69 -1.39
CA ARG A 28 15.94 -11.82 -1.59
C ARG A 28 16.74 -12.06 -0.31
N ARG A 29 16.11 -12.07 0.87
CA ARG A 29 16.80 -12.33 2.16
C ARG A 29 17.00 -13.82 2.48
N TYR A 30 16.42 -14.73 1.68
CA TYR A 30 16.57 -16.20 1.80
C TYR A 30 16.20 -16.83 3.17
N HIS A 31 15.58 -16.07 4.08
CA HIS A 31 15.11 -16.55 5.39
C HIS A 31 13.66 -16.12 5.67
N ASN A 32 12.81 -17.05 6.09
CA ASN A 32 11.38 -16.79 6.31
C ASN A 32 11.12 -15.69 7.35
N LYS A 33 11.94 -15.60 8.41
CA LYS A 33 11.78 -14.57 9.44
C LYS A 33 11.98 -13.17 8.88
N GLU A 34 13.03 -12.97 8.08
CA GLU A 34 13.29 -11.71 7.41
C GLU A 34 12.25 -11.44 6.34
N TYR A 35 11.86 -12.45 5.56
CA TYR A 35 10.82 -12.25 4.55
C TYR A 35 9.50 -11.79 5.18
N LYS A 36 9.05 -12.42 6.27
CA LYS A 36 7.86 -11.97 7.03
C LYS A 36 7.99 -10.53 7.49
N HIS A 37 9.16 -10.11 8.00
CA HIS A 37 9.39 -8.73 8.42
C HIS A 37 9.14 -7.75 7.27
N PHE A 38 9.71 -7.99 6.09
CA PHE A 38 9.48 -7.17 4.90
C PHE A 38 8.02 -7.20 4.42
N LEU A 39 7.34 -8.34 4.52
CA LEU A 39 5.91 -8.43 4.19
C LEU A 39 5.04 -7.61 5.16
N TYR A 40 5.40 -7.51 6.44
CA TYR A 40 4.74 -6.60 7.37
C TYR A 40 5.00 -5.13 7.04
N ILE A 41 6.20 -4.78 6.58
CA ILE A 41 6.47 -3.43 6.07
C ILE A 41 5.58 -3.12 4.86
N ALA A 42 5.44 -4.07 3.93
CA ALA A 42 4.54 -3.92 2.78
C ALA A 42 3.08 -3.70 3.21
N LEU A 43 2.59 -4.41 4.24
CA LEU A 43 1.26 -4.17 4.82
C LEU A 43 1.14 -2.77 5.46
N GLY A 44 2.20 -2.27 6.09
CA GLY A 44 2.27 -0.89 6.58
C GLY A 44 2.09 0.13 5.45
N SER A 45 2.79 -0.07 4.32
CA SER A 45 2.62 0.76 3.13
C SER A 45 1.20 0.66 2.52
N CYS A 46 0.54 -0.50 2.61
CA CYS A 46 -0.86 -0.62 2.24
C CYS A 46 -1.76 0.25 3.12
N ALA A 47 -1.61 0.19 4.45
CA ALA A 47 -2.43 0.97 5.38
C ALA A 47 -2.26 2.50 5.19
N GLU A 48 -1.03 2.94 4.89
CA GLU A 48 -0.77 4.33 4.51
C GLU A 48 -1.50 4.73 3.23
N LEU A 49 -1.42 3.89 2.19
CA LEU A 49 -2.05 4.16 0.90
C LEU A 49 -3.57 4.18 1.01
N GLU A 50 -4.16 3.26 1.80
CA GLU A 50 -5.59 3.23 2.12
C GLU A 50 -6.04 4.56 2.72
N THR A 51 -5.33 5.02 3.77
CA THR A 51 -5.60 6.31 4.42
C THR A 51 -5.54 7.46 3.42
N GLN A 52 -4.52 7.48 2.56
CA GLN A 52 -4.33 8.54 1.57
C GLN A 52 -5.38 8.52 0.45
N ILE A 53 -5.89 7.35 0.07
CA ILE A 53 -6.99 7.20 -0.89
C ILE A 53 -8.27 7.82 -0.31
N THR A 54 -8.59 7.53 0.95
CA THR A 54 -9.76 8.11 1.63
C THR A 54 -9.62 9.63 1.76
N ILE A 55 -8.46 10.14 2.18
CA ILE A 55 -8.21 11.59 2.23
C ILE A 55 -8.37 12.22 0.83
N ALA A 56 -7.92 11.55 -0.23
CA ALA A 56 -8.07 12.06 -1.60
C ALA A 56 -9.55 12.17 -2.02
N ASN A 57 -10.41 11.24 -1.58
CA ASN A 57 -11.85 11.33 -1.79
C ASN A 57 -12.48 12.46 -0.95
N GLU A 58 -12.16 12.55 0.34
CA GLU A 58 -12.67 13.60 1.24
C GLU A 58 -12.34 15.01 0.72
N LEU A 59 -11.15 15.19 0.16
CA LEU A 59 -10.71 16.43 -0.49
C LEU A 59 -11.28 16.63 -1.90
N GLN A 60 -12.15 15.74 -2.36
CA GLN A 60 -12.79 15.74 -3.69
C GLN A 60 -11.79 15.70 -4.85
N TYR A 61 -10.60 15.11 -4.64
CA TYR A 61 -9.60 14.90 -5.69
C TYR A 61 -9.89 13.68 -6.56
N ILE A 62 -10.62 12.71 -6.02
CA ILE A 62 -11.15 11.54 -6.74
C ILE A 62 -12.63 11.35 -6.42
N PRO A 63 -13.43 10.85 -7.36
CA PRO A 63 -14.83 10.51 -7.11
C PRO A 63 -14.98 9.19 -6.33
N GLN A 64 -16.17 8.97 -5.76
CA GLN A 64 -16.47 7.80 -4.90
C GLN A 64 -16.24 6.46 -5.59
N ASP A 65 -16.60 6.33 -6.86
CA ASP A 65 -16.41 5.11 -7.64
C ASP A 65 -14.92 4.76 -7.78
N LYS A 66 -14.06 5.78 -7.91
CA LYS A 66 -12.59 5.60 -7.95
C LYS A 66 -12.03 5.19 -6.61
N GLU A 67 -12.51 5.79 -5.52
CA GLU A 67 -12.12 5.39 -4.17
C GLU A 67 -12.44 3.91 -3.94
N SER A 68 -13.70 3.50 -4.14
CA SER A 68 -14.15 2.12 -3.95
C SER A 68 -13.34 1.12 -4.78
N MET A 69 -13.09 1.44 -6.06
CA MET A 69 -12.27 0.60 -6.94
C MET A 69 -10.82 0.47 -6.44
N LEU A 70 -10.22 1.55 -5.94
CA LEU A 70 -8.84 1.53 -5.45
C LEU A 70 -8.72 0.77 -4.13
N LEU A 71 -9.65 0.96 -3.20
CA LEU A 71 -9.69 0.27 -1.92
C LEU A 71 -9.91 -1.24 -2.10
N GLU A 72 -10.80 -1.66 -3.00
CA GLU A 72 -11.02 -3.08 -3.29
C GLU A 72 -9.75 -3.75 -3.84
N ARG A 73 -9.04 -3.08 -4.75
CA ARG A 73 -7.77 -3.57 -5.29
C ARG A 73 -6.68 -3.66 -4.22
N LEU A 74 -6.61 -2.66 -3.34
CA LEU A 74 -5.62 -2.61 -2.27
C LEU A 74 -5.88 -3.72 -1.23
N ASP A 75 -7.13 -3.92 -0.83
CA ASP A 75 -7.57 -4.98 0.07
C ASP A 75 -7.29 -6.38 -0.52
N HIS A 76 -7.49 -6.58 -1.83
CA HIS A 76 -7.06 -7.80 -2.50
C HIS A 76 -5.55 -8.07 -2.35
N ILE A 77 -4.71 -7.05 -2.52
CA ILE A 77 -3.26 -7.15 -2.32
C ILE A 77 -2.92 -7.46 -0.85
N CYS A 78 -3.57 -6.78 0.12
CA CYS A 78 -3.39 -7.03 1.54
C CYS A 78 -3.71 -8.48 1.92
N ARG A 79 -4.79 -9.05 1.38
CA ARG A 79 -5.13 -10.47 1.57
C ARG A 79 -4.08 -11.40 1.01
N MET A 80 -3.55 -11.13 -0.19
CA MET A 80 -2.48 -11.93 -0.77
C MET A 80 -1.23 -11.93 0.09
N ILE A 81 -0.79 -10.75 0.56
CA ILE A 81 0.37 -10.61 1.46
C ILE A 81 0.12 -11.34 2.78
N THR A 82 -1.05 -11.16 3.39
CA THR A 82 -1.41 -11.82 4.66
C THR A 82 -1.41 -13.35 4.52
N ASN A 83 -1.96 -13.87 3.42
CA ASN A 83 -1.95 -15.31 3.14
C ASN A 83 -0.55 -15.85 2.90
N LEU A 84 0.33 -15.07 2.27
CA LEU A 84 1.73 -15.42 2.11
C LEU A 84 2.47 -15.48 3.46
N ILE A 85 2.28 -14.48 4.33
CA ILE A 85 2.85 -14.47 5.69
C ILE A 85 2.43 -15.73 6.47
N LYS A 86 1.17 -16.16 6.35
CA LYS A 86 0.65 -17.36 7.03
C LYS A 86 1.28 -18.67 6.52
N LYS A 87 1.79 -18.70 5.28
CA LYS A 87 2.39 -19.88 4.67
C LYS A 87 3.90 -20.00 4.91
N LEU A 88 4.57 -18.90 5.21
CA LEU A 88 6.00 -18.84 5.55
C LEU A 88 6.26 -19.26 7.00
#